data_AF-A0AAU6AFG0-F1
#
_entry.id   AF-A0AAU6AFG0-F1
#
_cell.length_a   1.000
_cell.length_b   1.000
_cell.length_c   1.000
_cell.angle_alpha   90.00
_cell.angle_beta   90.00
_cell.angle_gamma   90.00
#
_symmetry.space_group_name_H-M   'P 1'
#
loop_
_entity.id
_entity.type
_entity.pdbx_description
1 polymer ?
#
loop_
_entity_poly.entity_id
_entity_poly.type
_entity_poly.pdbx_seq_one_letter_code
_entity_poly.pdbx_strand_id
1 'polypeptide(L)'
;MRNAGNGDADRQGLSYYPWWLDNLADDATLEGAAMNGTARGAETVRSIVIKARELYGHQDFSYTGDYGDDGFLEIYDSSIHGEPLKVVVTVTRNAAGQAQDLAVLHRPRNAMLLFSRLMHEEFAGTPVADHFLAEDES
;
A
#
# COMPACT_ATOMS: atom_id res chain seq x y z
N MET A 1 32.12 -20.37 16.70
CA MET A 1 32.06 -18.97 16.22
C MET A 1 30.89 -18.28 16.91
N ARG A 2 31.15 -17.18 17.61
CA ARG A 2 30.14 -16.40 18.34
C ARG A 2 29.31 -15.61 17.33
N ASN A 3 27.99 -15.78 17.37
CA ASN A 3 27.04 -14.98 16.60
C ASN A 3 26.77 -13.71 17.44
N ALA A 4 27.36 -12.60 17.03
CA ALA A 4 27.22 -11.31 17.69
C ALA A 4 26.42 -10.37 16.79
N GLY A 5 25.27 -9.94 17.30
CA GLY A 5 24.62 -8.65 17.07
C GLY A 5 24.50 -8.15 15.63
N ASN A 6 23.27 -8.14 15.12
CA ASN A 6 22.78 -6.96 14.43
C ASN A 6 21.34 -6.67 14.89
N GLY A 7 21.22 -6.33 16.18
CA GLY A 7 20.20 -5.36 16.55
C GLY A 7 20.57 -4.05 15.87
N ASP A 8 19.58 -3.31 15.39
CA ASP A 8 19.73 -2.10 14.55
C ASP A 8 19.88 -2.35 13.04
N ALA A 9 19.16 -3.33 12.50
CA ALA A 9 18.60 -3.11 11.17
C ALA A 9 17.48 -2.08 11.35
N ASP A 10 17.77 -0.83 10.98
CA ASP A 10 16.86 0.30 10.96
C ASP A 10 15.41 -0.14 10.73
N ARG A 11 14.55 0.08 11.73
CA ARG A 11 13.11 0.22 11.48
C ARG A 11 12.95 1.47 10.62
N GLN A 12 13.13 1.33 9.31
CA GLN A 12 12.97 2.42 8.31
C GLN A 12 11.52 2.93 8.21
N GLY A 13 10.64 2.46 9.11
CA GLY A 13 9.21 2.35 8.93
C GLY A 13 8.40 3.62 8.77
N LEU A 14 9.00 4.82 8.71
CA LEU A 14 8.28 6.07 8.42
C LEU A 14 9.03 7.09 7.55
N SER A 15 10.34 6.93 7.26
CA SER A 15 11.09 7.91 6.45
C SER A 15 11.05 7.62 4.94
N TYR A 16 10.74 6.39 4.56
CA TYR A 16 10.61 5.99 3.16
C TYR A 16 9.39 6.64 2.52
N TYR A 17 9.59 7.46 1.48
CA TYR A 17 8.53 7.97 0.63
C TYR A 17 8.75 7.46 -0.80
N PRO A 18 7.82 6.70 -1.39
CA PRO A 18 8.00 6.13 -2.72
C PRO A 18 8.00 7.23 -3.77
N TRP A 19 9.02 7.22 -4.62
CA TRP A 19 9.20 8.21 -5.69
C TRP A 19 7.97 8.30 -6.62
N TRP A 20 7.26 7.17 -6.81
CA TRP A 20 6.14 7.08 -7.72
C TRP A 20 4.88 7.78 -7.20
N LEU A 21 4.75 7.98 -5.88
CA LEU A 21 3.56 8.59 -5.29
C LEU A 21 3.43 10.07 -5.65
N ASP A 22 4.57 10.75 -5.88
CA ASP A 22 4.62 12.10 -6.45
C ASP A 22 4.62 12.16 -7.98
N ASN A 23 4.67 11.01 -8.65
CA ASN A 23 4.74 10.89 -10.11
C ASN A 23 3.65 9.97 -10.69
N LEU A 24 2.42 10.10 -10.20
CA LEU A 24 1.24 9.41 -10.74
C LEU A 24 0.82 10.02 -12.08
N ALA A 25 0.37 9.18 -13.01
CA ALA A 25 -0.36 9.62 -14.20
C ALA A 25 -1.72 10.21 -13.79
N ASP A 26 -2.23 11.18 -14.55
CA ASP A 26 -3.52 11.84 -14.24
C ASP A 26 -4.67 10.83 -14.14
N ASP A 27 -4.63 9.77 -14.95
CA ASP A 27 -5.59 8.67 -15.02
C ASP A 27 -5.10 7.39 -14.33
N ALA A 28 -4.17 7.50 -13.36
CA ALA A 28 -3.66 6.37 -12.61
C ALA A 28 -4.77 5.51 -11.99
N THR A 29 -4.53 4.20 -11.93
CA THR A 29 -5.44 3.21 -11.36
C THR A 29 -4.84 2.54 -10.14
N LEU A 30 -5.70 2.18 -9.18
CA LEU A 30 -5.32 1.39 -8.02
C LEU A 30 -6.34 0.30 -7.74
N GLU A 31 -5.84 -0.92 -7.60
CA GLU A 31 -6.62 -2.08 -7.19
C GLU A 31 -5.90 -2.89 -6.10
N GLY A 32 -6.67 -3.69 -5.37
CA GLY A 32 -6.14 -4.58 -4.35
C GLY A 32 -7.25 -5.43 -3.75
N ALA A 33 -6.88 -6.54 -3.10
CA ALA A 33 -7.86 -7.45 -2.51
C ALA A 33 -8.69 -6.83 -1.38
N ALA A 34 -8.20 -5.71 -0.80
CA ALA A 34 -8.92 -4.93 0.19
C ALA A 34 -9.99 -4.00 -0.42
N MET A 35 -10.06 -3.90 -1.76
CA MET A 35 -10.88 -2.92 -2.45
C MET A 35 -12.04 -3.54 -3.24
N ASN A 36 -13.18 -2.83 -3.27
CA ASN A 36 -14.28 -3.02 -4.20
C ASN A 36 -13.97 -2.24 -5.49
N GLY A 37 -13.71 -2.97 -6.57
CA GLY A 37 -13.40 -2.38 -7.88
C GLY A 37 -12.03 -1.68 -7.93
N THR A 38 -11.93 -0.70 -8.82
CA THR A 38 -10.67 0.00 -9.13
C THR A 38 -10.84 1.50 -8.88
N ALA A 39 -9.98 2.10 -8.07
CA ALA A 39 -9.90 3.55 -7.92
C ALA A 39 -9.20 4.16 -9.14
N ARG A 40 -9.62 5.38 -9.53
CA ARG A 40 -9.10 6.07 -10.73
C ARG A 40 -8.81 7.52 -10.45
N GLY A 41 -7.74 8.01 -11.08
CA GLY A 41 -7.29 9.39 -10.98
C GLY A 41 -6.17 9.57 -9.95
N ALA A 42 -5.16 10.38 -10.31
CA ALA A 42 -3.98 10.60 -9.47
C ALA A 42 -4.33 11.04 -8.03
N GLU A 43 -5.31 11.93 -7.87
CA GLU A 43 -5.71 12.44 -6.56
C GLU A 43 -6.28 11.34 -5.67
N THR A 44 -7.23 10.54 -6.19
CA THR A 44 -7.86 9.44 -5.45
C THR A 44 -6.86 8.33 -5.12
N VAL A 45 -6.00 7.96 -6.07
CA VAL A 45 -4.94 6.96 -5.84
C VAL A 45 -3.99 7.45 -4.74
N ARG A 46 -3.53 8.70 -4.84
CA ARG A 46 -2.66 9.31 -3.83
C ARG A 46 -3.30 9.33 -2.45
N SER A 47 -4.57 9.76 -2.35
CA SER A 47 -5.25 9.85 -1.06
C SER A 47 -5.36 8.48 -0.39
N ILE A 48 -5.69 7.44 -1.16
CA ILE A 48 -5.76 6.06 -0.66
C ILE A 48 -4.38 5.60 -0.14
N VAL A 49 -3.32 5.80 -0.92
CA VAL A 49 -1.97 5.35 -0.52
C VAL A 49 -1.47 6.08 0.73
N ILE A 50 -1.71 7.39 0.83
CA ILE A 50 -1.33 8.18 2.01
C ILE A 50 -2.06 7.64 3.24
N LYS A 51 -3.38 7.46 3.16
CA LYS A 51 -4.18 6.94 4.27
C LYS A 51 -3.81 5.52 4.67
N ALA A 52 -3.54 4.65 3.70
CA ALA A 52 -3.09 3.30 3.97
C ALA A 52 -1.80 3.27 4.80
N ARG A 53 -0.85 4.17 4.49
CA ARG A 53 0.44 4.28 5.19
C ARG A 53 0.28 4.83 6.61
N GLU A 54 -0.69 5.70 6.86
CA GLU A 54 -1.00 6.18 8.21
C GLU A 54 -1.51 5.07 9.14
N LEU A 55 -2.17 4.04 8.58
CA LEU A 55 -2.65 2.88 9.35
C LEU A 55 -1.56 1.86 9.68
N TYR A 56 -0.44 1.87 8.95
CA TYR A 56 0.66 0.92 9.15
C TYR A 56 1.51 1.31 10.37
N GLY A 57 1.73 0.35 11.26
CA GLY A 57 2.59 0.55 12.42
C GLY A 57 4.08 0.66 12.07
N HIS A 58 4.50 0.10 10.93
CA HIS A 58 5.86 0.14 10.39
C HIS A 58 5.85 -0.31 8.92
N GLN A 59 6.96 -0.12 8.22
CA GLN A 59 7.21 -0.68 6.89
C GLN A 59 8.64 -1.21 6.83
N ASP A 60 8.80 -2.50 7.09
CA ASP A 60 10.11 -3.17 7.06
C ASP A 60 10.32 -3.82 5.70
N PHE A 61 10.98 -3.09 4.79
CA PHE A 61 11.18 -3.52 3.41
C PHE A 61 12.21 -4.64 3.28
N SER A 62 11.80 -5.71 2.60
CA SER A 62 12.67 -6.77 2.10
C SER A 62 13.10 -6.52 0.65
N TYR A 63 12.33 -5.72 -0.09
CA TYR A 63 12.66 -5.27 -1.43
C TYR A 63 11.98 -3.94 -1.74
N THR A 64 12.71 -3.04 -2.42
CA THR A 64 12.19 -1.83 -3.07
C THR A 64 13.06 -1.55 -4.29
N GLY A 65 12.49 -1.55 -5.48
CA GLY A 65 13.27 -1.33 -6.70
C GLY A 65 12.54 -1.60 -8.00
N ASP A 66 13.23 -1.32 -9.09
CA ASP A 66 12.75 -1.56 -10.46
C ASP A 66 12.65 -3.05 -10.78
N TYR A 67 11.58 -3.44 -11.48
CA TYR A 67 11.42 -4.78 -12.04
C TYR A 67 10.93 -4.73 -13.48
N GLY A 68 11.45 -5.61 -14.32
CA GLY A 68 11.17 -5.56 -15.76
C GLY A 68 11.58 -4.22 -16.38
N ASP A 69 10.98 -3.88 -17.52
CA ASP A 69 11.32 -2.66 -18.25
C ASP A 69 10.63 -1.43 -17.67
N ASP A 70 9.36 -1.58 -17.24
CA ASP A 70 8.50 -0.46 -16.82
C ASP A 70 7.96 -0.59 -15.39
N GLY A 71 8.42 -1.57 -14.61
CA GLY A 71 7.85 -1.92 -13.31
C GLY A 71 8.63 -1.37 -12.11
N PHE A 72 7.93 -1.20 -10.98
CA PHE A 72 8.50 -0.97 -9.65
C PHE A 72 7.80 -1.84 -8.62
N LEU A 73 8.56 -2.46 -7.72
CA LEU A 73 8.06 -3.45 -6.76
C LEU A 73 8.50 -3.08 -5.35
N GLU A 74 7.57 -3.18 -4.42
CA GLU A 74 7.82 -3.08 -2.99
C GLU A 74 7.33 -4.34 -2.29
N ILE A 75 8.14 -4.90 -1.40
CA ILE A 75 7.78 -6.04 -0.56
C ILE A 75 8.20 -5.72 0.87
N TYR A 76 7.24 -5.63 1.78
CA TYR A 76 7.52 -5.29 3.16
C TYR A 76 6.60 -5.99 4.15
N ASP A 77 7.11 -6.11 5.37
CA ASP A 77 6.33 -6.48 6.54
C ASP A 77 5.84 -5.22 7.26
N SER A 78 4.67 -5.32 7.87
CA SER A 78 3.97 -4.24 8.56
C SER A 78 3.06 -4.80 9.67
N SER A 79 2.30 -3.92 10.30
CA SER A 79 1.20 -4.29 11.18
C SER A 79 0.08 -3.26 11.13
N ILE A 80 -1.14 -3.67 11.44
CA ILE A 80 -2.29 -2.78 11.65
C ILE A 80 -2.89 -3.13 13.01
N HIS A 81 -2.98 -2.15 13.91
CA HIS A 81 -3.45 -2.37 15.28
C HIS A 81 -2.76 -3.54 16.01
N GLY A 82 -1.48 -3.78 15.70
CA GLY A 82 -0.69 -4.88 16.26
C GLY A 82 -0.82 -6.22 15.52
N GLU A 83 -1.79 -6.37 14.62
CA GLU A 83 -1.94 -7.56 13.77
C GLU A 83 -0.87 -7.58 12.66
N PRO A 84 -0.11 -8.67 12.48
CA PRO A 84 0.90 -8.76 11.44
C PRO A 84 0.30 -8.67 10.03
N LEU A 85 0.97 -7.89 9.17
CA LEU A 85 0.58 -7.69 7.77
C LEU A 85 1.81 -7.83 6.88
N LYS A 86 1.64 -8.48 5.74
CA LYS A 86 2.65 -8.50 4.66
C LYS A 86 2.06 -7.83 3.45
N VAL A 87 2.85 -6.97 2.82
CA VAL A 87 2.40 -6.13 1.70
C VAL A 87 3.29 -6.34 0.49
N VAL A 88 2.66 -6.43 -0.67
CA VAL A 88 3.33 -6.34 -1.97
C VAL A 88 2.66 -5.24 -2.77
N VAL A 89 3.44 -4.28 -3.26
CA VAL A 89 2.96 -3.22 -4.17
C VAL A 89 3.65 -3.40 -5.51
N THR A 90 2.87 -3.50 -6.58
CA THR A 90 3.38 -3.43 -7.95
C THR A 90 2.92 -2.12 -8.58
N VAL A 91 3.83 -1.43 -9.24
CA VAL A 91 3.56 -0.23 -10.02
C VAL A 91 4.04 -0.47 -11.44
N THR A 92 3.16 -0.27 -12.41
CA THR A 92 3.52 -0.22 -13.83
C THR A 92 3.57 1.24 -14.27
N ARG A 93 4.64 1.62 -14.98
CA ARG A 93 4.79 2.96 -15.56
C ARG A 93 4.17 3.04 -16.94
N ASN A 94 3.66 4.21 -17.30
CA ASN A 94 3.34 4.54 -18.68
C ASN A 94 4.60 4.95 -19.47
N ALA A 95 4.45 5.22 -20.77
CA ALA A 95 5.56 5.63 -21.64
C ALA A 95 6.25 6.96 -21.25
N ALA A 96 5.61 7.78 -20.42
CA ALA A 96 6.20 8.99 -19.86
C ALA A 96 6.96 8.74 -18.54
N GLY A 97 7.02 7.48 -18.07
CA GLY A 97 7.66 7.09 -16.82
C GLY A 97 6.81 7.38 -15.58
N GLN A 98 5.54 7.75 -15.74
CA GLN A 98 4.62 8.01 -14.62
C GLN A 98 3.97 6.71 -14.15
N ALA A 99 3.69 6.61 -12.85
CA ALA A 99 2.97 5.47 -12.29
C ALA A 99 1.52 5.45 -12.78
N GLN A 100 1.16 4.40 -13.51
CA GLN A 100 -0.12 4.27 -14.20
C GLN A 100 -1.02 3.23 -13.54
N ASP A 101 -0.51 2.02 -13.32
CA ASP A 101 -1.31 0.91 -12.79
C ASP A 101 -0.68 0.38 -11.53
N LEU A 102 -1.42 0.48 -10.42
CA LEU A 102 -0.99 0.03 -9.10
C LEU A 102 -1.85 -1.15 -8.66
N ALA A 103 -1.19 -2.20 -8.17
CA ALA A 103 -1.87 -3.29 -7.49
C ALA A 103 -1.22 -3.55 -6.12
N VAL A 104 -2.05 -3.74 -5.10
CA VAL A 104 -1.60 -3.97 -3.73
C VAL A 104 -2.17 -5.27 -3.18
N LEU A 105 -1.28 -6.13 -2.69
CA LEU A 105 -1.62 -7.33 -1.96
C LEU A 105 -1.37 -7.14 -0.47
N HIS A 106 -2.41 -7.34 0.33
CA HIS A 106 -2.36 -7.43 1.78
C HIS A 106 -2.63 -8.87 2.22
N ARG A 107 -1.80 -9.42 3.12
CA ARG A 107 -2.01 -10.75 3.70
C ARG A 107 -1.54 -10.80 5.16
N PRO A 108 -2.12 -11.65 6.02
CA PRO A 108 -3.20 -12.62 5.76
C PRO A 108 -4.59 -11.99 5.61
N ARG A 109 -5.59 -12.80 5.21
CA ARG A 109 -6.96 -12.33 4.89
C ARG A 109 -7.62 -11.56 6.04
N ASN A 110 -7.47 -12.00 7.28
CA ASN A 110 -8.06 -11.32 8.44
C ASN A 110 -7.48 -9.90 8.64
N ALA A 111 -6.16 -9.73 8.54
CA ALA A 111 -5.52 -8.42 8.61
C ALA A 111 -5.90 -7.53 7.41
N MET A 112 -6.05 -8.11 6.22
CA MET A 112 -6.55 -7.41 5.03
C MET A 112 -8.01 -6.94 5.19
N LEU A 113 -8.89 -7.76 5.77
CA LEU A 113 -10.28 -7.38 6.04
C LEU A 113 -10.37 -6.27 7.08
N LEU A 114 -9.53 -6.33 8.13
CA LEU A 114 -9.38 -5.24 9.11
C LEU A 114 -8.92 -3.94 8.43
N PHE A 115 -7.87 -4.02 7.60
CA PHE A 115 -7.40 -2.87 6.81
C PHE A 115 -8.51 -2.25 5.97
N SER A 116 -9.29 -3.07 5.26
CA SER A 116 -10.39 -2.58 4.43
C SER A 116 -11.43 -1.82 5.25
N ARG A 117 -11.87 -2.36 6.40
CA ARG A 117 -12.83 -1.66 7.29
C ARG A 117 -12.30 -0.33 7.80
N LEU A 118 -11.05 -0.28 8.24
CA LEU A 118 -10.42 0.97 8.70
C LEU A 118 -10.30 2.00 7.59
N MET A 119 -10.00 1.57 6.36
CA MET A 119 -9.99 2.48 5.20
C MET A 119 -11.39 3.01 4.88
N HIS A 120 -12.43 2.19 5.02
CA HIS A 120 -13.82 2.66 4.88
C HIS A 120 -14.14 3.75 5.92
N GLU A 121 -13.74 3.55 7.18
CA GLU A 121 -13.89 4.54 8.26
C GLU A 121 -13.15 5.86 7.97
N GLU A 122 -11.88 5.77 7.53
CA GLU A 122 -11.05 6.95 7.17
C GLU A 122 -11.69 7.80 6.06
N PHE A 123 -12.39 7.16 5.12
CA PHE A 123 -13.03 7.82 3.99
C PHE A 123 -14.52 8.07 4.18
N ALA A 124 -15.07 7.85 5.38
CA ALA A 124 -16.50 7.96 5.65
C ALA A 124 -17.08 9.31 5.16
N GLY A 125 -18.18 9.24 4.41
CA GLY A 125 -18.82 10.41 3.81
C GLY A 125 -18.20 10.87 2.47
N THR A 126 -17.24 10.14 1.92
CA THR A 126 -16.67 10.37 0.59
C THR A 126 -16.95 9.21 -0.36
N PRO A 127 -16.97 9.43 -1.69
CA PRO A 127 -17.08 8.33 -2.66
C PRO A 127 -15.93 7.31 -2.59
N VAL A 128 -14.81 7.65 -1.95
CA VAL A 128 -13.67 6.74 -1.81
C VAL A 128 -13.98 5.59 -0.84
N ALA A 129 -14.89 5.79 0.12
CA ALA A 129 -15.31 4.75 1.05
C ALA A 129 -15.98 3.56 0.35
N ASP A 130 -16.62 3.77 -0.80
CA ASP A 130 -17.29 2.72 -1.59
C ASP A 130 -16.30 1.68 -2.13
N HIS A 131 -15.00 2.03 -2.18
CA HIS A 131 -13.95 1.08 -2.48
C HIS A 131 -13.63 0.13 -1.33
N PHE A 132 -14.19 0.27 -0.14
CA PHE A 132 -13.78 -0.51 1.03
C PHE A 132 -14.96 -1.15 1.76
N LEU A 133 -14.69 -2.23 2.50
CA LEU A 133 -15.70 -2.99 3.25
C LEU A 133 -16.32 -2.14 4.36
N ALA A 134 -17.63 -1.96 4.32
CA ALA A 134 -18.40 -1.42 5.45
C ALA A 134 -18.50 -2.45 6.60
N GLU A 135 -18.78 -1.99 7.83
CA GLU A 135 -18.87 -2.87 9.00
C GLU A 135 -19.91 -4.01 8.86
N ASP A 136 -21.00 -3.75 8.13
CA ASP A 136 -22.20 -4.58 8.06
C ASP A 136 -22.17 -5.69 6.99
N GLU A 137 -21.09 -5.81 6.21
CA GLU A 137 -20.93 -6.93 5.27
C GLU A 137 -20.19 -8.09 5.97
N SER A 138 -20.97 -9.01 6.55
CA SER A 138 -20.51 -10.29 7.14
C SER A 138 -20.81 -11.48 6.24
#